data_AF-A0A7C6PFR7-F1
#
_entry.id   AF-A0A7C6PFR7-F1
#
_cell.length_a   1.000
_cell.length_b   1.000
_cell.length_c   1.000
_cell.angle_alpha   90.00
_cell.angle_beta   90.00
_cell.angle_gamma   90.00
#
_symmetry.space_group_name_H-M   'P 1'
#
loop_
_entity.id
_entity.type
_entity.pdbx_description
1 polymer ?
#
loop_
_entity_poly.entity_id
_entity_poly.type
_entity_poly.pdbx_seq_one_letter_code
_entity_poly.pdbx_strand_id
1 'polypeptide(L)' 'MERFDIYGDIAERTDGDIYAGVVGPVRTGKSTFIKRFMELLVLPNIENKYKKERAKDELPLSGSGKTIMTTEPKFVPN' A
#
# COMPACT_ATOMS: atom_id res chain seq x y z
N MET A 1 10.37 -18.08 -28.25
CA MET A 1 10.77 -17.15 -27.19
C MET A 1 9.69 -17.24 -26.15
N GLU A 2 9.96 -17.95 -25.04
CA GLU A 2 8.99 -18.04 -23.94
C GLU A 2 8.69 -16.61 -23.47
N ARG A 3 7.40 -16.25 -23.43
CA ARG A 3 7.00 -14.98 -22.85
C ARG A 3 7.32 -15.08 -21.37
N PHE A 4 8.24 -14.23 -20.92
CA PHE A 4 8.50 -14.04 -19.51
C PHE A 4 7.22 -13.50 -18.86
N ASP A 5 6.42 -14.41 -18.28
CA ASP A 5 5.19 -14.07 -17.58
C ASP A 5 5.54 -13.65 -16.15
N ILE A 6 5.95 -12.39 -16.03
CA ILE A 6 6.34 -11.82 -14.74
C ILE A 6 5.23 -11.91 -13.68
N TYR A 7 3.96 -11.91 -14.10
CA TYR A 7 2.83 -12.03 -13.17
C TYR A 7 2.65 -13.48 -12.73
N GLY A 8 2.80 -14.45 -13.63
CA GLY A 8 2.84 -15.88 -13.31
C GLY A 8 3.96 -16.20 -12.33
N ASP A 9 5.18 -15.73 -12.60
CA ASP A 9 6.34 -15.94 -11.73
C ASP A 9 6.16 -15.32 -10.34
N ILE A 10 5.56 -14.13 -10.25
CA ILE A 10 5.27 -13.49 -8.95
C ILE A 10 4.23 -14.32 -8.21
N ALA A 11 3.11 -14.67 -8.86
CA ALA A 11 2.03 -15.43 -8.22
C ALA A 11 2.51 -16.77 -7.67
N GLU A 12 3.34 -17.50 -8.41
CA GLU A 12 3.89 -18.80 -7.97
C GLU A 12 4.84 -18.65 -6.77
N ARG A 13 5.63 -17.57 -6.74
CA ARG A 13 6.64 -17.35 -5.70
C ARG A 13 6.09 -16.69 -4.44
N THR A 14 4.99 -15.98 -4.54
CA THR A 14 4.43 -15.18 -3.45
C THR A 14 3.01 -15.59 -3.04
N ASP A 15 2.49 -16.69 -3.59
CA ASP A 15 1.11 -17.15 -3.42
C ASP A 15 0.08 -16.06 -3.81
N GLY A 16 0.45 -15.23 -4.78
CA GLY A 16 -0.35 -14.10 -5.25
C GLY A 16 -0.23 -12.82 -4.41
N ASP A 17 0.51 -12.82 -3.30
CA ASP A 17 0.64 -11.64 -2.44
C ASP A 17 1.86 -10.77 -2.81
N ILE A 18 1.71 -9.45 -2.81
CA ILE A 18 2.81 -8.52 -3.09
C ILE A 18 3.00 -7.58 -1.92
N TYR A 19 4.18 -7.63 -1.29
CA TYR A 19 4.56 -6.74 -0.20
C TYR A 19 5.54 -5.67 -0.72
N ALA A 20 5.19 -4.40 -0.50
CA ALA A 20 6.05 -3.26 -0.85
C ALA A 20 6.50 -2.50 0.41
N GLY A 21 7.81 -2.46 0.64
CA GLY A 21 8.41 -1.73 1.76
C GLY A 21 8.96 -0.37 1.34
N VAL A 22 8.50 0.71 1.99
CA VAL A 22 9.02 2.07 1.76
C VAL A 22 9.87 2.50 2.96
N VAL A 23 11.19 2.55 2.78
CA VAL A 23 12.15 2.89 3.83
C VAL A 23 12.82 4.24 3.58
N GLY A 24 13.24 4.91 4.66
CA GLY A 24 13.97 6.17 4.57
C GLY A 24 13.86 7.03 5.83
N PRO A 25 14.68 8.08 5.94
CA PRO A 25 14.76 8.94 7.12
C PRO A 25 13.42 9.60 7.51
N VAL A 26 13.34 10.11 8.72
CA VAL A 26 12.15 10.81 9.21
C VAL A 26 11.85 12.03 8.31
N ARG A 27 10.56 12.29 8.04
CA ARG A 27 10.08 13.44 7.23
C ARG A 27 10.52 13.48 5.76
N THR A 28 10.98 12.37 5.17
CA THR A 28 11.23 12.28 3.71
C THR A 28 9.97 12.06 2.85
N GLY A 29 8.77 12.20 3.42
CA GLY A 29 7.52 12.07 2.66
C GLY A 29 7.05 10.64 2.41
N LYS A 30 7.59 9.63 3.11
CA LYS A 30 7.20 8.22 2.95
C LYS A 30 5.68 7.99 3.03
N SER A 31 5.03 8.51 4.06
CA SER A 31 3.57 8.39 4.23
C SER A 31 2.81 9.11 3.11
N THR A 32 3.33 10.24 2.63
CA THR A 32 2.76 10.98 1.49
C THR A 32 2.87 10.18 0.19
N PHE A 33 4.01 9.52 -0.04
CA PHE A 33 4.22 8.66 -1.19
C PHE A 33 3.26 7.48 -1.18
N ILE A 34 3.17 6.74 -0.06
CA ILE A 34 2.27 5.58 0.07
C ILE A 34 0.82 5.99 -0.20
N LYS A 35 0.37 7.09 0.42
CA LYS A 35 -0.99 7.59 0.22
C LYS A 35 -1.26 7.93 -1.25
N ARG A 36 -0.38 8.70 -1.89
CA ARG A 36 -0.55 9.09 -3.31
C ARG A 36 -0.49 7.89 -4.25
N PHE A 37 0.42 6.96 -4.02
CA PHE A 37 0.54 5.73 -4.81
C PHE A 37 -0.77 4.93 -4.74
N MET A 38 -1.30 4.73 -3.54
CA MET A 38 -2.55 4.02 -3.34
C MET A 38 -3.74 4.74 -3.98
N GLU A 39 -3.86 6.05 -3.80
CA GLU A 39 -4.95 6.86 -4.37
C GLU A 39 -4.94 6.90 -5.91
N LEU A 40 -3.76 6.97 -6.53
CA LEU A 40 -3.64 7.15 -7.98
C LEU A 40 -3.56 5.84 -8.76
N LEU A 41 -2.90 4.82 -8.21
CA LEU A 41 -2.57 3.60 -8.96
C LEU A 41 -3.30 2.35 -8.45
N VAL A 42 -3.70 2.29 -7.18
CA VAL A 42 -4.28 1.07 -6.60
C VAL A 42 -5.79 1.18 -6.46
N LEU A 43 -6.30 2.15 -5.69
CA LEU A 43 -7.72 2.31 -5.39
C LEU A 43 -8.63 2.43 -6.64
N PRO A 44 -8.22 3.07 -7.76
CA PRO A 44 -9.03 3.11 -8.97
C PRO A 44 -9.26 1.74 -9.60
N ASN A 45 -8.32 0.80 -9.40
CA ASN A 45 -8.34 -0.53 -9.99
C ASN A 45 -9.02 -1.60 -9.10
N ILE A 46 -9.53 -1.22 -7.92
CA ILE A 46 -10.31 -2.11 -7.06
C ILE A 46 -11.79 -2.04 -7.46
N GLU A 47 -12.31 -3.11 -8.08
CA GLU A 47 -13.72 -3.19 -8.51
C GLU A 47 -14.70 -3.29 -7.35
N ASN A 48 -14.34 -4.04 -6.29
CA ASN A 48 -15.22 -4.24 -5.15
C ASN A 48 -15.23 -3.01 -4.22
N LYS A 49 -16.38 -2.35 -4.13
CA LYS A 49 -16.58 -1.15 -3.32
C LYS A 49 -16.22 -1.34 -1.83
N TYR A 50 -16.56 -2.47 -1.22
CA TYR A 50 -16.24 -2.74 0.19
C TYR A 50 -14.74 -2.94 0.40
N LYS A 51 -14.06 -3.64 -0.52
CA LYS A 51 -12.60 -3.77 -0.47
C LYS A 51 -11.91 -2.43 -0.65
N LYS A 52 -12.44 -1.58 -1.54
CA LYS A 52 -11.91 -0.24 -1.81
C LYS A 52 -12.01 0.68 -0.60
N GLU A 53 -13.14 0.72 0.09
CA GLU A 53 -13.30 1.52 1.31
C GLU A 53 -12.38 1.01 2.42
N ARG A 54 -12.30 -0.31 2.63
CA ARG A 54 -11.36 -0.89 3.62
C ARG A 54 -9.91 -0.51 3.33
N ALA A 55 -9.48 -0.65 2.07
CA ALA A 55 -8.13 -0.29 1.67
C ALA A 55 -7.82 1.20 1.87
N LYS A 56 -8.83 2.07 1.76
CA LYS A 56 -8.72 3.51 2.02
C LYS A 56 -8.61 3.80 3.52
N ASP A 57 -9.38 3.09 4.36
CA ASP A 57 -9.34 3.23 5.82
C ASP A 57 -8.00 2.77 6.42
N GLU A 58 -7.32 1.83 5.75
CA GLU A 58 -5.99 1.34 6.13
C GLU A 58 -4.84 2.29 5.73
N LEU A 59 -5.10 3.33 4.92
CA LEU A 59 -4.06 4.26 4.48
C LEU A 59 -3.54 5.14 5.63
N PRO A 60 -2.24 5.51 5.61
CA PRO A 60 -1.69 6.39 6.61
C PRO A 60 -2.42 7.75 6.61
N LEU A 61 -2.96 8.12 7.76
CA LEU A 61 -3.52 9.45 7.97
C LEU A 61 -2.39 10.47 7.94
N SER A 62 -2.46 11.40 6.98
CA SER A 62 -1.53 12.52 6.89
C SER A 62 -1.85 13.54 7.99
N GLY A 63 -1.05 13.56 9.06
CA GLY A 63 -1.16 14.59 10.10
C GLY A 63 -0.78 15.98 9.56
N SER A 64 -1.66 16.95 9.72
CA SER A 64 -1.52 18.32 9.18
C SER A 64 -0.60 19.23 10.01
N GLY A 65 0.41 18.68 10.71
CA GLY A 65 1.18 19.44 11.70
C GLY A 65 2.65 19.04 11.83
N LYS A 66 3.46 19.92 12.44
CA LYS A 66 4.88 19.70 12.82
C LYS A 66 5.09 18.54 13.81
N THR A 67 4.01 17.93 14.30
CA THR A 67 4.00 16.83 15.27
C THR A 67 4.12 15.49 14.54
N ILE A 68 4.99 14.61 15.02
CA ILE A 68 5.17 13.26 14.46
C ILE A 68 3.86 12.49 14.67
N MET A 69 3.06 12.35 13.62
CA MET A 69 1.90 11.47 13.61
C MET A 69 2.29 10.19 12.87
N THR A 70 2.54 9.13 13.63
CA THR A 70 2.46 7.76 13.18
C THR A 70 1.50 7.11 14.15
N THR A 71 0.22 7.06 13.79
CA THR A 71 -0.69 6.16 14.50
C THR A 71 -0.19 4.77 14.22
N GLU A 72 0.23 4.07 15.28
CA GLU A 72 0.60 2.68 15.20
C GLU A 72 -0.56 1.92 14.54
N PRO A 73 -0.36 1.27 13.39
CA PRO A 73 -1.43 0.51 12.77
C PRO A 73 -1.83 -0.57 13.76
N LYS A 74 -3.12 -0.61 14.12
CA LYS A 74 -3.67 -1.75 14.86
C LYS A 74 -3.65 -2.94 13.92
N PHE A 75 -2.52 -3.62 13.88
CA PHE A 75 -2.36 -4.88 13.16
C PHE A 75 -3.22 -5.91 13.90
N VAL A 76 -4.38 -6.24 13.33
CA VAL A 76 -5.19 -7.38 13.77
C VAL A 76 -5.04 -8.43 12.67
N PRO A 77 -4.19 -9.46 12.85
CA PRO A 77 -4.13 -10.58 11.93
C PRO A 77 -5.45 -11.36 12.03
N ASN A 78 -6.02 -11.75 10.89
CA ASN A 78 -6.93 -12.89 10.80
C ASN A 78 -6.12 -14.15 10.53
#